data_AF-A0A0S6UAC8-F1
#
_entry.id   AF-A0A0S6UAC8-F1
#
_cell.length_a   1.000
_cell.length_b   1.000
_cell.length_c   1.000
_cell.angle_alpha   90.00
_cell.angle_beta   90.00
_cell.angle_gamma   90.00
#
_symmetry.space_group_name_H-M   'P 1'
#
loop_
_entity.id
_entity.type
_entity.pdbx_description
1 polymer ?
#
loop_
_entity_poly.entity_id
_entity_poly.type
_entity_poly.pdbx_seq_one_letter_code
_entity_poly.pdbx_strand_id
1 'polypeptide(L)'
;MPMRYTNRASKDLAWPATKTISPGIALVSTVPGLDTLGRISFGESMMIYQDKTLTCKECGAEFVFTAGQQEFFAEKGFTNEPSRCPACRAARKQRAGGGQRRNDFYSGPRQMYKAICSQCGSLTEVPFEPRGDRPVYCRECYSNMRARNYR
;
A
#
# COMPACT_ATOMS: atom_id res chain seq x y z
N MET A 1 -29.10 -38.93 12.54
CA MET A 1 -28.71 -39.15 11.14
C MET A 1 -27.48 -38.30 10.81
N PRO A 2 -26.26 -38.86 10.69
CA PRO A 2 -25.07 -38.09 10.31
C PRO A 2 -24.85 -38.11 8.78
N MET A 3 -24.85 -36.93 8.17
CA MET A 3 -24.46 -36.73 6.77
C MET A 3 -22.95 -36.97 6.59
N ARG A 4 -22.61 -38.05 5.90
CA ARG A 4 -21.25 -38.39 5.50
C ARG A 4 -20.86 -37.53 4.29
N TYR A 5 -19.88 -36.64 4.47
CA TYR A 5 -19.17 -36.03 3.34
C TYR A 5 -18.19 -37.06 2.77
N THR A 6 -18.42 -37.52 1.54
CA THR A 6 -17.47 -38.35 0.81
C THR A 6 -16.43 -37.44 0.14
N ASN A 7 -15.18 -37.56 0.61
CA ASN A 7 -14.02 -36.98 -0.06
C ASN A 7 -13.88 -37.60 -1.46
N ARG A 8 -13.94 -36.76 -2.51
CA ARG A 8 -13.67 -37.18 -3.88
C ARG A 8 -12.30 -36.69 -4.35
N ALA A 9 -11.36 -37.63 -4.30
CA ALA A 9 -10.29 -37.90 -5.25
C ALA A 9 -9.65 -36.72 -6.01
N SER A 10 -8.43 -36.40 -5.57
CA SER A 10 -7.22 -36.21 -6.39
C SER A 10 -7.30 -36.72 -7.83
N LYS A 11 -7.11 -35.79 -8.78
CA LYS A 11 -6.62 -36.07 -10.14
C LYS A 11 -5.70 -34.92 -10.58
N ASP A 12 -4.42 -35.10 -10.31
CA ASP A 12 -3.34 -35.01 -11.31
C ASP A 12 -3.51 -33.95 -12.39
N LEU A 13 -3.15 -32.70 -12.06
CA LEU A 13 -2.73 -31.74 -13.07
C LEU A 13 -1.21 -31.78 -13.14
N ALA A 14 -0.72 -32.78 -13.87
CA ALA A 14 0.67 -32.87 -14.29
C ALA A 14 1.01 -31.69 -15.22
N TRP A 15 2.01 -30.90 -14.83
CA TRP A 15 2.60 -29.86 -15.66
C TRP A 15 3.40 -30.53 -16.79
N PRO A 16 3.22 -30.17 -18.08
CA PRO A 16 4.02 -30.78 -19.14
C PRO A 16 5.48 -30.32 -19.04
N ALA A 17 6.34 -31.31 -19.32
CA ALA A 17 7.78 -31.29 -19.21
C ALA A 17 8.49 -30.18 -19.98
N THR A 18 9.61 -29.76 -19.40
CA THR A 18 10.64 -28.87 -19.93
C THR A 18 11.16 -29.34 -21.29
N LYS A 19 11.07 -28.49 -22.32
CA LYS A 19 11.85 -28.66 -23.55
C LYS A 19 13.22 -28.01 -23.38
N THR A 20 14.20 -28.87 -23.15
CA THR A 20 15.63 -28.59 -23.30
C THR A 20 15.89 -28.24 -24.77
N ILE A 21 16.38 -27.04 -25.04
CA ILE A 21 16.95 -26.66 -26.34
C ILE A 21 18.35 -26.14 -26.05
N SER A 22 19.33 -26.98 -26.39
CA SER A 22 20.73 -26.59 -26.53
C SER A 22 20.97 -26.16 -27.97
N PRO A 23 21.62 -25.01 -28.17
CA PRO A 23 22.68 -24.90 -29.15
C PRO A 23 23.95 -24.44 -28.40
N GLY A 24 25.08 -25.10 -28.57
CA GLY A 24 25.81 -25.00 -29.82
C GLY A 24 26.91 -23.98 -29.61
N ILE A 25 28.10 -24.53 -29.33
CA ILE A 25 29.37 -23.86 -29.11
C ILE A 25 29.78 -23.02 -30.33
N ALA A 26 30.23 -21.79 -30.09
CA ALA A 26 31.18 -21.03 -30.92
C ALA A 26 31.92 -20.04 -29.99
N LEU A 27 33.05 -20.41 -29.39
CA LEU A 27 34.42 -20.16 -29.86
C LEU A 27 34.71 -18.72 -30.38
N VAL A 28 35.58 -18.03 -29.60
CA VAL A 28 36.69 -17.15 -30.05
C VAL A 28 36.24 -15.77 -30.57
N SER A 29 36.58 -14.62 -29.97
CA SER A 29 37.94 -14.11 -29.75
C SER A 29 37.94 -12.92 -28.78
N THR A 30 38.95 -12.86 -27.92
CA THR A 30 39.44 -11.64 -27.29
C THR A 30 39.91 -10.64 -28.34
N VAL A 31 39.41 -9.41 -28.29
CA VAL A 31 40.04 -8.24 -28.93
C VAL A 31 40.47 -7.27 -27.83
N PRO A 32 41.77 -7.10 -27.58
CA PRO A 32 42.29 -5.98 -26.81
C PRO A 32 42.63 -4.83 -27.77
N GLY A 33 42.15 -3.62 -27.48
CA GLY A 33 42.46 -2.41 -28.26
C GLY A 33 41.27 -1.46 -28.18
N LEU A 34 41.28 -0.50 -27.25
CA LEU A 34 41.86 0.83 -27.43
C LEU A 34 41.01 1.68 -28.39
N ASP A 35 40.11 2.49 -27.83
CA ASP A 35 39.74 3.78 -28.41
C ASP A 35 39.57 4.79 -27.27
N THR A 36 40.72 5.32 -26.86
CA THR A 36 40.87 6.62 -26.22
C THR A 36 40.40 7.71 -27.17
N LEU A 37 39.11 8.08 -27.17
CA LEU A 37 38.65 9.41 -27.61
C LEU A 37 37.27 9.72 -27.01
N GLY A 38 37.13 10.93 -26.45
CA GLY A 38 35.82 11.57 -26.34
C GLY A 38 35.21 11.61 -24.94
N ARG A 39 35.81 12.42 -24.06
CA ARG A 39 35.07 13.17 -23.03
C ARG A 39 33.86 13.84 -23.71
N ILE A 40 32.67 13.25 -23.59
CA ILE A 40 31.42 13.98 -23.82
C ILE A 40 30.97 14.47 -22.45
N SER A 41 31.19 15.75 -22.22
CA SER A 41 30.56 16.54 -21.18
C SER A 41 29.04 16.53 -21.40
N PHE A 42 28.34 15.56 -20.81
CA PHE A 42 26.89 15.63 -20.60
C PHE A 42 26.62 16.44 -19.33
N GLY A 43 26.86 17.74 -19.43
CA GLY A 43 26.27 18.73 -18.53
C GLY A 43 24.89 19.10 -19.03
N GLU A 44 23.93 18.18 -18.95
CA GLU A 44 22.50 18.52 -19.08
C GLU A 44 21.67 17.45 -18.38
N SER A 45 21.28 17.76 -17.15
CA SER A 45 20.50 16.93 -16.23
C SER A 45 19.06 16.75 -16.72
N MET A 46 18.89 15.95 -17.77
CA MET A 46 17.62 15.32 -18.12
C MET A 46 17.42 14.18 -17.12
N MET A 47 16.48 14.34 -16.18
CA MET A 47 16.22 13.38 -15.09
C MET A 47 15.73 12.04 -15.64
N ILE A 48 16.65 11.20 -16.12
CA ILE A 48 16.38 9.81 -16.47
C ILE A 48 16.29 9.03 -15.15
N TYR A 49 15.09 8.61 -14.78
CA TYR A 49 14.94 7.71 -13.65
C TYR A 49 15.38 6.31 -14.08
N GLN A 50 16.26 5.70 -13.31
CA GLN A 50 16.78 4.35 -13.56
C GLN A 50 16.39 3.45 -12.40
N ASP A 51 16.18 2.17 -12.67
CA ASP A 51 15.88 1.20 -11.62
C ASP A 51 17.03 1.14 -10.61
N LYS A 52 16.70 1.37 -9.33
CA LYS A 52 17.66 1.32 -8.22
C LYS A 52 17.33 0.17 -7.30
N THR A 53 18.33 -0.63 -6.92
CA THR A 53 18.17 -1.64 -5.87
C THR A 53 18.46 -1.03 -4.51
N LEU A 54 17.55 -1.22 -3.56
CA LEU A 54 17.64 -0.71 -2.19
C LEU A 54 17.49 -1.85 -1.19
N THR A 55 18.14 -1.70 -0.04
CA THR A 55 18.06 -2.68 1.06
C THR A 55 16.97 -2.28 2.05
N CYS A 56 16.08 -3.21 2.37
CA CYS A 56 15.03 -2.97 3.35
C CYS A 56 15.60 -2.85 4.77
N LYS A 57 15.31 -1.75 5.47
CA LYS A 57 15.74 -1.54 6.86
C LYS A 57 15.17 -2.53 7.88
N GLU A 58 14.05 -3.22 7.56
CA GLU A 58 13.40 -4.14 8.51
C GLU A 58 13.77 -5.61 8.30
N CYS A 59 13.86 -6.08 7.06
CA CYS A 59 14.14 -7.49 6.76
C CYS A 59 15.49 -7.72 6.08
N GLY A 60 16.23 -6.67 5.72
CA GLY A 60 17.51 -6.78 5.01
C GLY A 60 17.40 -7.24 3.54
N ALA A 61 16.20 -7.59 3.07
CA ALA A 61 16.01 -8.01 1.68
C ALA A 61 16.22 -6.85 0.71
N GLU A 62 16.83 -7.15 -0.43
CA GLU A 62 16.95 -6.24 -1.56
C GLU A 62 15.61 -6.12 -2.28
N PHE A 63 15.25 -4.92 -2.70
CA PHE A 63 14.07 -4.67 -3.53
C PHE A 63 14.36 -3.57 -4.55
N VAL A 64 13.62 -3.59 -5.65
CA VAL A 64 13.79 -2.63 -6.75
C VAL A 64 12.87 -1.43 -6.55
N PHE A 65 13.47 -0.24 -6.55
CA PHE A 65 12.81 1.06 -6.68
C PHE A 65 12.85 1.46 -8.16
N THR A 66 11.79 1.11 -8.87
CA THR A 66 11.75 1.21 -10.33
C THR A 66 11.70 2.67 -10.81
N ALA A 67 12.09 2.92 -12.06
CA ALA A 67 12.03 4.23 -12.70
C ALA A 67 10.62 4.86 -12.59
N GLY A 68 9.57 4.09 -12.89
CA GLY A 68 8.18 4.58 -12.76
C GLY A 68 7.76 4.87 -11.31
N GLN A 69 8.33 4.20 -10.31
CA GLN A 69 8.10 4.57 -8.91
C GLN A 69 8.81 5.86 -8.54
N GLN A 70 10.00 6.11 -9.09
CA GLN A 70 10.73 7.36 -8.88
C GLN A 70 10.01 8.54 -9.53
N GLU A 71 9.49 8.37 -10.74
CA GLU A 71 8.66 9.38 -11.42
C GLU A 71 7.44 9.75 -10.59
N PHE A 72 6.72 8.76 -10.08
CA PHE A 72 5.57 8.99 -9.19
C PHE A 72 5.98 9.73 -7.92
N PHE A 73 7.12 9.38 -7.33
CA PHE A 73 7.61 10.07 -6.14
C PHE A 73 7.97 11.53 -6.43
N ALA A 74 8.62 11.80 -7.56
CA ALA A 74 8.97 13.14 -7.99
C ALA A 74 7.74 14.01 -8.29
N GLU A 75 6.74 13.47 -8.99
CA GLU A 75 5.49 14.19 -9.29
C GLU A 75 4.74 14.59 -8.00
N LYS A 76 4.75 13.73 -6.99
CA LYS A 76 4.13 14.02 -5.68
C LYS A 76 5.01 14.88 -4.77
N GLY A 77 6.20 15.28 -5.22
CA GLY A 77 7.13 16.08 -4.43
C GLY A 77 7.77 15.30 -3.27
N PHE A 78 7.80 13.96 -3.34
CA PHE A 78 8.49 13.14 -2.36
C PHE A 78 9.98 13.08 -2.67
N THR A 79 10.79 13.70 -1.81
CA THR A 79 12.25 13.71 -1.90
C THR A 79 12.92 12.49 -1.27
N ASN A 80 12.15 11.68 -0.52
CA ASN A 80 12.68 10.55 0.24
C ASN A 80 12.46 9.22 -0.49
N GLU A 81 13.52 8.43 -0.59
CA GLU A 81 13.45 7.08 -1.14
C GLU A 81 12.78 6.09 -0.16
N PRO A 82 12.11 5.03 -0.67
CA PRO A 82 11.50 4.03 0.19
C PRO A 82 12.55 3.32 1.07
N SER A 83 12.40 3.39 2.40
CA SER A 83 13.30 2.70 3.33
C SER A 83 12.96 1.22 3.57
N ARG A 84 11.83 0.75 3.03
CA ARG A 84 11.27 -0.58 3.30
C ARG A 84 10.71 -1.20 2.03
N CYS A 85 10.90 -2.51 1.91
CA CYS A 85 10.36 -3.26 0.79
C CYS A 85 8.81 -3.28 0.82
N PRO A 86 8.17 -3.55 -0.33
CA PRO A 86 6.71 -3.63 -0.43
C PRO A 86 6.09 -4.62 0.56
N ALA A 87 6.75 -5.76 0.79
CA ALA A 87 6.29 -6.79 1.73
C ALA A 87 6.22 -6.27 3.17
N CYS A 88 7.28 -5.62 3.67
CA CYS A 88 7.29 -5.03 5.01
C CYS A 88 6.29 -3.88 5.14
N ARG A 89 6.12 -3.05 4.11
CA ARG A 89 5.08 -2.01 4.06
C ARG A 89 3.67 -2.61 4.15
N ALA A 90 3.40 -3.67 3.38
CA ALA A 90 2.12 -4.39 3.39
C ALA A 90 1.85 -5.07 4.73
N ALA A 91 2.83 -5.80 5.28
CA ALA A 91 2.73 -6.47 6.58
C ALA A 91 2.47 -5.46 7.71
N ARG A 92 3.11 -4.28 7.68
CA ARG A 92 2.84 -3.23 8.66
C ARG A 92 1.44 -2.66 8.49
N LYS A 93 0.96 -2.45 7.27
CA LYS A 93 -0.43 -2.04 7.03
C LYS A 93 -1.43 -3.07 7.57
N GLN A 94 -1.16 -4.36 7.39
CA GLN A 94 -1.98 -5.45 7.95
C GLN A 94 -1.98 -5.43 9.48
N ARG A 95 -0.80 -5.37 10.11
CA ARG A 95 -0.64 -5.30 11.58
C ARG A 95 -1.24 -4.01 12.16
N ALA A 96 -1.15 -2.91 11.44
CA ALA A 96 -1.71 -1.63 11.82
C ALA A 96 -3.24 -1.56 11.60
N GLY A 97 -3.91 -2.66 11.27
CA GLY A 97 -5.35 -2.66 11.01
C GLY A 97 -5.65 -1.90 9.72
N GLY A 98 -5.43 -2.58 8.59
CA GLY A 98 -5.78 -2.05 7.28
C GLY A 98 -7.28 -1.81 7.20
N GLY A 99 -7.72 -0.56 7.26
CA GLY A 99 -9.03 -0.09 6.77
C GLY A 99 -10.29 -0.61 7.47
N GLN A 100 -10.25 -1.72 8.21
CA GLN A 100 -11.36 -2.21 9.01
C GLN A 100 -11.42 -1.38 10.31
N ARG A 101 -12.19 -0.30 10.25
CA ARG A 101 -12.83 0.35 11.40
C ARG A 101 -11.88 0.65 12.57
N ARG A 102 -10.89 1.53 12.39
CA ARG A 102 -10.26 2.21 13.55
C ARG A 102 -11.26 3.18 14.19
N ASN A 103 -12.25 2.62 14.88
CA ASN A 103 -12.97 3.26 15.97
C ASN A 103 -12.47 2.72 17.31
N ASP A 104 -11.30 2.05 17.33
CA ASP A 104 -10.77 1.36 18.51
C ASP A 104 -9.76 2.17 19.33
N PHE A 105 -9.28 3.33 18.86
CA PHE A 105 -8.63 4.32 19.75
C PHE A 105 -9.62 4.88 20.80
N TYR A 106 -10.87 4.48 20.64
CA TYR A 106 -12.01 4.88 21.37
C TYR A 106 -12.59 3.70 22.21
N SER A 107 -11.88 2.57 22.31
CA SER A 107 -12.30 1.30 22.94
C SER A 107 -11.86 1.14 24.41
N GLY A 108 -12.04 2.18 25.21
CA GLY A 108 -12.36 2.01 26.63
C GLY A 108 -13.87 2.23 26.78
N PRO A 109 -14.52 1.83 27.90
CA PRO A 109 -15.91 2.23 28.14
C PRO A 109 -15.98 3.77 28.13
N ARG A 110 -16.47 4.35 27.03
CA ARG A 110 -16.61 5.79 26.89
C ARG A 110 -17.74 6.25 27.77
N GLN A 111 -17.50 7.32 28.52
CA GLN A 111 -18.61 8.07 29.09
C GLN A 111 -19.41 8.68 27.94
N MET A 112 -20.64 8.24 27.81
CA MET A 112 -21.61 8.77 26.86
C MET A 112 -22.38 9.89 27.55
N TYR A 113 -22.44 11.05 26.92
CA TYR A 113 -23.17 12.21 27.44
C TYR A 113 -24.51 12.32 26.74
N LYS A 114 -25.57 12.57 27.51
CA LYS A 114 -26.91 12.82 26.96
C LYS A 114 -26.97 14.24 26.42
N ALA A 115 -27.50 14.39 25.20
CA ALA A 115 -27.66 15.67 24.54
C ALA A 115 -28.93 15.68 23.66
N ILE A 116 -29.54 16.85 23.50
CA ILE A 116 -30.70 17.05 22.62
C ILE A 116 -30.20 17.40 21.21
N CYS A 117 -30.70 16.70 20.19
CA CYS A 117 -30.36 16.98 18.80
C CYS A 117 -30.91 18.36 18.39
N SER A 118 -30.04 19.25 17.89
CA SER A 118 -30.42 20.60 17.46
C SER A 118 -31.31 20.62 16.22
N GLN A 119 -31.42 19.53 15.46
CA GLN A 119 -32.23 19.46 14.24
C GLN A 119 -33.61 18.83 14.44
N CYS A 120 -33.70 17.71 15.18
CA CYS A 120 -34.95 16.97 15.35
C CYS A 120 -35.47 16.95 16.80
N GLY A 121 -34.71 17.47 17.76
CA GLY A 121 -35.13 17.54 19.17
C GLY A 121 -35.08 16.22 19.94
N SER A 122 -34.64 15.12 19.32
CA SER A 122 -34.56 13.83 20.02
C SER A 122 -33.41 13.79 21.04
N LEU A 123 -33.59 13.01 22.11
CA LEU A 123 -32.52 12.69 23.05
C LEU A 123 -31.53 11.71 22.42
N THR A 124 -30.25 12.04 22.50
CA THR A 124 -29.17 11.28 21.87
C THR A 124 -27.99 11.14 22.82
N GLU A 125 -27.16 10.14 22.58
CA GLU A 125 -25.93 9.93 23.33
C GLU A 125 -24.72 10.22 22.44
N VAL A 126 -23.81 11.06 22.93
CA VAL A 126 -22.61 11.49 22.21
C VAL A 126 -21.34 11.17 23.01
N PRO A 127 -20.21 10.83 22.34
CA PRO A 127 -18.96 10.44 23.01
C PRO A 127 -18.13 11.64 23.51
N PHE A 128 -18.67 12.86 23.41
CA PHE A 128 -18.04 14.11 23.85
C PHE A 128 -19.03 14.89 24.70
N GLU A 129 -18.52 15.63 25.68
CA GLU A 129 -19.35 16.48 26.52
C GLU A 129 -19.88 17.69 25.72
N PRO A 130 -21.20 17.90 25.64
CA PRO A 130 -21.78 19.03 24.92
C PRO A 130 -21.53 20.34 25.67
N ARG A 131 -20.69 21.22 25.11
CA ARG A 131 -20.29 22.50 25.72
C ARG A 131 -21.23 23.69 25.44
N GLY A 132 -22.28 23.50 24.63
CA GLY A 132 -23.20 24.56 24.23
C GLY A 132 -22.71 25.46 23.07
N ASP A 133 -21.40 25.56 22.84
CA ASP A 133 -20.83 26.39 21.76
C ASP A 133 -21.09 25.84 20.34
N ARG A 134 -21.41 24.55 20.23
CA ARG A 134 -21.59 23.85 18.95
C ARG A 134 -22.86 23.01 18.95
N PRO A 135 -23.64 23.00 17.86
CA PRO A 135 -24.86 22.20 17.77
C PRO A 135 -24.53 20.70 17.80
N VAL A 136 -25.36 19.94 18.53
CA VAL A 136 -25.25 18.49 18.66
C VAL A 136 -26.26 17.84 17.72
N TYR A 137 -25.84 16.81 16.99
CA TYR A 137 -26.70 16.11 16.04
C TYR A 137 -26.79 14.62 16.35
N CYS A 138 -27.98 14.05 16.18
CA CYS A 138 -28.16 12.59 16.21
C CYS A 138 -27.41 11.93 15.04
N ARG A 139 -27.18 10.62 15.13
CA ARG A 139 -26.49 9.84 14.09
C ARG A 139 -27.11 10.03 12.70
N GLU A 140 -28.44 10.09 12.62
CA GLU A 140 -29.19 10.22 11.37
C GLU A 140 -29.05 11.62 10.77
N CYS A 141 -29.32 12.66 11.55
CA CYS A 141 -29.15 14.06 11.15
C CYS A 141 -27.72 14.36 10.69
N TYR A 142 -26.72 13.88 11.44
CA TYR A 142 -25.32 14.05 11.08
C TYR A 142 -24.96 13.33 9.77
N SER A 143 -25.46 12.10 9.58
CA SER A 143 -25.22 11.32 8.35
C SER A 143 -25.86 11.99 7.13
N ASN A 144 -27.09 12.48 7.26
CA ASN A 144 -27.80 13.19 6.19
C ASN A 144 -27.10 14.52 5.84
N MET A 145 -26.68 15.30 6.85
CA MET A 145 -25.91 16.52 6.65
C MET A 145 -24.59 16.24 5.92
N ARG A 146 -23.83 15.22 6.35
CA ARG A 146 -22.60 14.82 5.66
C ARG A 146 -22.87 14.41 4.21
N ALA A 147 -23.91 13.61 3.96
CA ALA A 147 -24.26 13.17 2.60
C ALA A 147 -24.59 14.35 1.67
N ARG A 148 -25.22 15.42 2.19
CA ARG A 148 -25.47 16.66 1.44
C ARG A 148 -24.20 17.44 1.13
N ASN A 149 -23.27 17.51 2.06
CA ASN A 149 -22.03 18.29 1.91
C ASN A 149 -21.00 17.65 0.97
N TYR A 150 -21.17 16.38 0.59
CA TYR A 150 -20.31 15.67 -0.37
C TYR A 150 -20.94 15.51 -1.76
N ARG A 151 -22.09 16.14 -2.02
CA ARG A 151 -22.67 16.28 -3.36
C ARG A 151 -22.26 17.61 -3.97
#